data_AF-A0A0D5Y586-F1
#
_entry.id   AF-A0A0D5Y586-F1
#
_cell.length_a   1.000
_cell.length_b   1.000
_cell.length_c   1.000
_cell.angle_alpha   90.00
_cell.angle_beta   90.00
_cell.angle_gamma   90.00
#
_symmetry.space_group_name_H-M   'P 1'
#
loop_
_entity.id
_entity.type
_entity.pdbx_description
1 polymer ?
#
loop_
_entity_poly.entity_id
_entity_poly.type
_entity_poly.pdbx_seq_one_letter_code
_entity_poly.pdbx_strand_id
1 'polypeptide(L)'
;MAFKNMNLVLVYYTRFLFFCTCKFPKLFTYRFRNHFFYYSMELRARKKSTAVYQRAGLLEGSGEWRSVDIIVPITPDELMSLRKWFHNKEYGYRGEGPESATPHTETAIHPVKEHSYIPFNDTHPDDPSRVSLKTDAFRTCTITTVELPNSVTYLALEFSLNASHQKKLFNIDTSHIYDYQAFQTINPFSKNFRIIHSTHYVDKQLAQGVNRIVGDAHLASKKLFRIWGISTEPRTRITTARLKSAQSGQYIDAGISDYDHYSLISRYPGAQYNHYSAEASNADYVYDFSSVLNLDAFFIDTFVDPDGIKNYLADYLNLSLIKEAWCCYNQCRDSVNPILSRINQNTSETLQTLLEAHIQIERIEEKIEALIAFTKQHYCQVFCAEAEAGLQTLIEKVELLKKRVAQRKSLSNDQVQFENLKFNRFYSWIVGGLALLQVVLAAIVIDWSQALQSNNPVLNNLKALLRWLQG
;
A
#
# COMPACT_ATOMS: atom_id res chain seq x y z
N MET A 1 32.30 9.92 10.38
CA MET A 1 33.09 10.41 9.23
C MET A 1 33.61 9.31 8.28
N ALA A 2 33.33 8.01 8.48
CA ALA A 2 33.93 6.93 7.66
C ALA A 2 33.25 6.64 6.29
N PHE A 3 32.09 7.23 6.00
CA PHE A 3 31.30 6.88 4.81
C PHE A 3 31.69 7.62 3.52
N LYS A 4 32.57 8.63 3.57
CA LYS A 4 32.87 9.48 2.42
C LYS A 4 33.60 8.75 1.26
N ASN A 5 34.19 7.57 1.51
CA ASN A 5 35.03 6.84 0.55
C ASN A 5 34.62 5.38 0.28
N MET A 6 33.49 4.90 0.79
CA MET A 6 33.11 3.47 0.68
C MET A 6 32.96 3.02 -0.78
N ASN A 7 32.57 3.92 -1.68
CA ASN A 7 32.38 3.62 -3.11
C ASN A 7 33.69 3.49 -3.88
N LEU A 8 34.72 4.29 -3.56
CA LEU A 8 36.05 4.16 -4.16
C LEU A 8 36.67 2.78 -3.84
N VAL A 9 36.46 2.31 -2.61
CA VAL A 9 36.87 0.98 -2.15
C VAL A 9 36.16 -0.11 -2.95
N LEU A 10 34.85 0.03 -3.16
CA LEU A 10 34.03 -0.93 -3.90
C LEU A 10 34.39 -1.00 -5.39
N VAL A 11 34.65 0.16 -6.01
CA VAL A 11 35.15 0.27 -7.39
C VAL A 11 36.53 -0.37 -7.52
N TYR A 12 37.42 -0.11 -6.55
CA TYR A 12 38.75 -0.72 -6.52
C TYR A 12 38.67 -2.25 -6.46
N TYR A 13 37.87 -2.80 -5.55
CA TYR A 13 37.68 -4.25 -5.43
C TYR A 13 37.02 -4.85 -6.68
N THR A 14 36.02 -4.18 -7.25
CA THR A 14 35.38 -4.61 -8.50
C THR A 14 36.42 -4.72 -9.62
N ARG A 15 37.26 -3.70 -9.79
CA ARG A 15 38.31 -3.68 -10.82
C ARG A 15 39.41 -4.71 -10.54
N PHE A 16 39.84 -4.85 -9.29
CA PHE A 16 40.83 -5.84 -8.90
C PHE A 16 40.33 -7.26 -9.16
N LEU A 17 39.08 -7.53 -8.80
CA LEU A 17 38.48 -8.84 -8.96
C LEU A 17 38.14 -9.15 -10.44
N PHE A 18 37.80 -8.13 -11.22
CA PHE A 18 37.72 -8.21 -12.69
C PHE A 18 39.09 -8.52 -13.31
N PHE A 19 40.15 -7.83 -12.88
CA PHE A 19 41.51 -8.10 -13.33
C PHE A 19 41.95 -9.53 -13.00
N CYS A 20 41.70 -10.00 -11.77
CA CYS A 20 42.05 -11.35 -11.35
C CYS A 20 41.30 -12.42 -12.17
N THR A 21 40.01 -12.23 -12.44
CA THR A 21 39.23 -13.18 -13.27
C THR A 21 39.71 -13.23 -14.71
N CYS A 22 40.11 -12.10 -15.30
CA CYS A 22 40.65 -12.06 -16.65
C CYS A 22 42.08 -12.64 -16.73
N LYS A 23 42.95 -12.31 -15.78
CA LYS A 23 44.37 -12.71 -15.80
C LYS A 23 44.58 -14.16 -15.34
N PHE A 24 43.78 -14.64 -14.39
CA PHE A 24 43.92 -15.98 -13.81
C PHE A 24 42.61 -16.79 -13.88
N PRO A 25 42.06 -17.03 -15.08
CA PRO A 25 40.74 -17.66 -15.24
C PRO A 25 40.66 -19.09 -14.69
N LYS A 26 41.79 -19.77 -14.46
CA LYS A 26 41.83 -21.12 -13.86
C LYS A 26 41.57 -21.10 -12.34
N LEU A 27 41.71 -19.96 -11.67
CA LEU A 27 41.45 -19.80 -10.23
C LEU A 27 39.97 -19.59 -9.91
N PHE A 28 39.12 -19.37 -10.93
CA PHE A 28 37.71 -19.06 -10.78
C PHE A 28 36.85 -20.11 -11.46
N THR A 29 35.73 -20.48 -10.84
CA THR A 29 34.81 -21.46 -11.41
C THR A 29 34.20 -20.96 -12.72
N TYR A 30 33.78 -21.88 -13.59
CA TYR A 30 33.10 -21.54 -14.84
C TYR A 30 31.85 -20.67 -14.61
N ARG A 31 31.05 -20.97 -13.58
CA ARG A 31 29.87 -20.17 -13.22
C ARG A 31 30.22 -18.74 -12.83
N PHE A 32 31.29 -18.56 -12.04
CA PHE A 32 31.81 -17.24 -11.66
C PHE A 32 32.22 -16.45 -12.89
N ARG A 33 33.01 -17.06 -13.77
CA ARG A 33 33.48 -16.42 -15.00
C ARG A 33 32.35 -16.04 -15.95
N ASN A 34 31.32 -16.87 -16.07
CA ASN A 34 30.16 -16.55 -16.90
C ASN A 34 29.39 -15.33 -16.37
N HIS A 35 29.23 -15.18 -15.06
CA HIS A 35 28.63 -13.96 -14.50
C HIS A 35 29.46 -12.72 -14.81
N PHE A 36 30.79 -12.83 -14.81
CA PHE A 36 31.71 -11.75 -15.18
C PHE A 36 31.71 -11.41 -16.68
N PHE A 37 31.47 -12.40 -17.53
CA PHE A 37 31.53 -12.23 -18.98
C PHE A 37 30.48 -11.22 -19.49
N TYR A 38 29.26 -11.28 -18.94
CA TYR A 38 28.17 -10.34 -19.26
C TYR A 38 28.54 -8.88 -18.99
N TYR A 39 29.40 -8.64 -17.99
CA TYR A 39 29.82 -7.31 -17.58
C TYR A 39 31.19 -6.89 -18.13
N SER A 40 31.81 -7.74 -18.94
CA SER A 40 33.19 -7.55 -19.38
C SER A 40 33.38 -6.37 -20.34
N MET A 41 32.36 -6.03 -21.14
CA MET A 41 32.40 -4.85 -22.00
C MET A 41 32.33 -3.55 -21.18
N GLU A 42 31.45 -3.52 -20.19
CA GLU A 42 31.28 -2.38 -19.29
C GLU A 42 32.56 -2.11 -18.47
N LEU A 43 33.12 -3.15 -17.84
CA LEU A 43 34.29 -3.02 -16.97
C LEU A 43 35.63 -2.85 -17.73
N ARG A 44 35.71 -3.21 -19.02
CA ARG A 44 36.90 -2.98 -19.87
C ARG A 44 37.05 -1.52 -20.27
N ALA A 45 35.95 -0.81 -20.49
CA ALA A 45 35.98 0.58 -20.87
C ALA A 45 36.33 1.43 -19.64
N ARG A 46 37.60 1.85 -19.53
CA ARG A 46 38.00 2.83 -18.51
C ARG A 46 37.37 4.17 -18.86
N LYS A 47 36.17 4.43 -18.34
CA LYS A 47 35.54 5.74 -18.45
C LYS A 47 36.47 6.80 -17.86
N LYS A 48 36.57 7.95 -18.52
CA LYS A 48 37.24 9.13 -17.95
C LYS A 48 36.55 9.47 -16.63
N SER A 49 37.33 9.94 -15.65
CA SER A 49 36.80 10.35 -14.34
C SER A 49 36.06 11.67 -14.47
N THR A 50 34.95 11.68 -15.19
CA THR A 50 34.03 12.81 -15.28
C THR A 50 32.95 12.64 -14.21
N ALA A 51 32.48 13.77 -13.67
CA ALA A 51 31.25 13.75 -12.87
C ALA A 51 30.12 13.16 -13.71
N VAL A 52 29.25 12.36 -13.10
CA VAL A 52 28.09 11.79 -13.81
C VAL A 52 27.12 12.88 -14.18
N TYR A 53 26.85 13.75 -13.19
CA TYR A 53 26.00 14.92 -13.27
C TYR A 53 26.65 15.99 -12.41
N GLN A 54 26.43 17.26 -12.76
CA GLN A 54 26.88 18.37 -11.92
C GLN A 54 25.87 18.62 -10.80
N ARG A 55 24.59 18.41 -11.09
CA ARG A 55 23.46 18.72 -10.21
C ARG A 55 22.44 17.60 -10.22
N ALA A 56 21.67 17.51 -9.15
CA ALA A 56 20.56 16.58 -9.06
C ALA A 56 19.37 17.20 -8.34
N GLY A 57 18.15 16.81 -8.71
CA GLY A 57 16.92 17.33 -8.15
C GLY A 57 15.76 16.33 -8.17
N LEU A 58 14.69 16.65 -7.44
CA LEU A 58 13.42 15.91 -7.52
C LEU A 58 12.82 16.02 -8.93
N LEU A 59 12.80 17.24 -9.46
CA LEU A 59 12.37 17.57 -10.80
C LEU A 59 13.57 18.04 -11.65
N GLU A 60 13.37 18.06 -12.96
CA GLU A 60 14.26 18.73 -13.90
C GLU A 60 14.07 20.25 -13.78
N GLY A 61 15.19 20.97 -13.62
CA GLY A 61 15.17 22.42 -13.41
C GLY A 61 14.79 22.85 -11.98
N SER A 62 14.51 24.14 -11.82
CA SER A 62 14.13 24.71 -10.53
C SER A 62 12.67 24.41 -10.16
N GLY A 63 12.42 24.21 -8.87
CA GLY A 63 11.08 24.00 -8.34
C GLY A 63 11.05 24.15 -6.82
N GLU A 64 9.88 23.89 -6.24
CA GLU A 64 9.62 24.02 -4.81
C GLU A 64 8.79 22.84 -4.32
N TRP A 65 9.20 22.22 -3.22
CA TRP A 65 8.38 21.23 -2.52
C TRP A 65 7.51 21.97 -1.51
N ARG A 66 6.21 22.05 -1.79
CA ARG A 66 5.26 22.85 -1.02
C ARG A 66 4.81 22.16 0.26
N SER A 67 4.37 20.91 0.15
CA SER A 67 3.79 20.18 1.28
C SER A 67 3.94 18.66 1.16
N VAL A 68 3.81 18.00 2.29
CA VAL A 68 3.57 16.56 2.39
C VAL A 68 2.18 16.36 2.96
N ASP A 69 1.33 15.61 2.27
CA ASP A 69 -0.01 15.29 2.74
C ASP A 69 -0.04 13.88 3.33
N ILE A 70 -0.72 13.73 4.47
CA ILE A 70 -1.02 12.42 5.06
C ILE A 70 -2.54 12.30 5.14
N ILE A 71 -3.08 11.34 4.41
CA ILE A 71 -4.51 11.08 4.29
C ILE A 71 -4.82 9.76 4.99
N VAL A 72 -5.79 9.78 5.90
CA VAL A 72 -6.18 8.60 6.68
C VAL A 72 -7.70 8.50 6.80
N PRO A 73 -8.29 7.29 6.75
CA PRO A 73 -9.68 7.12 7.13
C PRO A 73 -9.83 7.37 8.64
N ILE A 74 -10.94 7.99 9.03
CA ILE A 74 -11.28 8.23 10.43
C ILE A 74 -12.72 7.78 10.72
N THR A 75 -12.96 7.34 11.94
CA THR A 75 -14.30 6.98 12.42
C THR A 75 -15.11 8.24 12.80
N PRO A 76 -16.45 8.13 12.89
CA PRO A 76 -17.29 9.23 13.39
C PRO A 76 -16.89 9.73 14.78
N ASP A 77 -16.49 8.82 15.69
CA ASP A 77 -16.04 9.17 17.05
C ASP A 77 -14.71 9.95 17.03
N GLU A 78 -13.79 9.57 16.14
CA GLU A 78 -12.53 10.27 15.92
C GLU A 78 -12.76 11.66 15.31
N LEU A 79 -13.68 11.78 14.35
CA LEU A 79 -14.10 13.06 13.78
C LEU A 79 -14.68 13.99 14.86
N MET A 80 -15.52 13.47 15.74
CA MET A 80 -16.09 14.23 16.86
C MET A 80 -15.01 14.68 17.86
N SER A 81 -14.04 13.82 18.12
CA SER A 81 -12.88 14.15 18.97
C SER A 81 -12.04 15.28 18.37
N LEU A 82 -11.81 15.25 17.05
CA LEU A 82 -11.14 16.31 16.31
C LEU A 82 -11.91 17.63 16.36
N ARG A 83 -13.22 17.61 16.05
CA ARG A 83 -14.08 18.81 16.09
C ARG A 83 -14.14 19.44 17.48
N LYS A 84 -14.25 18.61 18.53
CA LYS A 84 -14.22 19.07 19.93
C LYS A 84 -12.87 19.73 20.28
N TRP A 85 -11.76 19.21 19.76
CA TRP A 85 -10.45 19.80 19.98
C TRP A 85 -10.36 21.21 19.39
N PHE A 86 -10.83 21.41 18.15
CA PHE A 86 -10.87 22.74 17.54
C PHE A 86 -11.79 23.71 18.27
N HIS A 87 -12.99 23.25 18.65
CA HIS A 87 -13.95 24.08 19.39
C HIS A 87 -13.38 24.59 20.73
N ASN A 88 -12.51 23.81 21.38
CA ASN A 88 -11.86 24.23 22.63
C ASN A 88 -10.69 25.20 22.42
N LYS A 89 -10.24 25.43 21.17
CA LYS A 89 -9.04 26.20 20.84
C LYS A 89 -9.33 27.54 20.17
N GLU A 90 -10.46 27.68 19.48
CA GLU A 90 -10.82 28.93 18.83
C GLU A 90 -11.63 29.86 19.75
N TYR A 91 -11.10 31.07 19.99
CA TYR A 91 -11.88 32.16 20.59
C TYR A 91 -12.87 32.68 19.53
N GLY A 92 -14.11 32.18 19.56
CA GLY A 92 -15.21 32.75 18.78
C GLY A 92 -15.47 32.11 17.42
N TYR A 93 -15.63 30.78 17.37
CA TYR A 93 -16.21 30.12 16.20
C TYR A 93 -17.58 30.72 15.88
N ARG A 94 -17.69 31.39 14.72
CA ARG A 94 -18.98 31.81 14.16
C ARG A 94 -19.65 30.55 13.65
N GLY A 95 -20.69 30.11 14.35
CA GLY A 95 -21.39 28.86 14.07
C GLY A 95 -21.90 28.79 12.65
N GLU A 96 -21.32 27.89 11.86
CA GLU A 96 -22.15 26.94 11.15
C GLU A 96 -22.48 25.82 12.14
N GLY A 97 -23.76 25.48 12.25
CA GLY A 97 -24.29 24.59 13.30
C GLY A 97 -23.58 23.23 13.33
N PRO A 98 -23.83 22.39 14.36
CA PRO A 98 -23.23 21.07 14.41
C PRO A 98 -23.73 20.26 13.21
N GLU A 99 -22.93 20.21 12.14
CA GLU A 99 -23.12 19.24 11.07
C GLU A 99 -23.14 17.88 11.75
N SER A 100 -24.29 17.22 11.66
CA SER A 100 -24.63 16.24 12.68
C SER A 100 -23.63 15.08 12.67
N ALA A 101 -23.27 14.64 13.87
CA ALA A 101 -22.37 13.51 14.12
C ALA A 101 -22.97 12.16 13.63
N THR A 102 -24.18 12.19 13.09
CA THR A 102 -24.90 11.02 12.65
C THR A 102 -24.34 10.58 11.30
N PRO A 103 -23.92 9.31 11.17
CA PRO A 103 -23.61 8.75 9.86
C PRO A 103 -24.82 8.93 8.94
N HIS A 104 -24.61 9.59 7.80
CA HIS A 104 -25.60 9.75 6.75
C HIS A 104 -25.24 8.88 5.55
N THR A 105 -26.26 8.32 4.91
CA THR A 105 -26.12 7.57 3.66
C THR A 105 -26.06 8.50 2.45
N GLU A 106 -26.50 9.74 2.59
CA GLU A 106 -26.55 10.72 1.51
C GLU A 106 -25.20 11.39 1.28
N THR A 107 -25.02 11.89 0.05
CA THR A 107 -23.84 12.65 -0.34
C THR A 107 -23.77 13.97 0.43
N ALA A 108 -22.62 14.26 1.04
CA ALA A 108 -22.38 15.55 1.67
C ALA A 108 -22.49 16.70 0.65
N ILE A 109 -23.17 17.78 1.03
CA ILE A 109 -23.33 19.00 0.19
C ILE A 109 -21.96 19.63 -0.09
N HIS A 110 -21.07 19.61 0.90
CA HIS A 110 -19.67 20.03 0.80
C HIS A 110 -18.79 18.87 1.25
N PRO A 111 -18.37 17.96 0.36
CA PRO A 111 -17.60 16.79 0.77
C PRO A 111 -16.19 17.14 1.25
N VAL A 112 -15.62 18.27 0.84
CA VAL A 112 -14.28 18.71 1.26
C VAL A 112 -14.43 19.92 2.17
N LYS A 113 -14.03 19.77 3.43
CA LYS A 113 -14.14 20.81 4.46
C LYS A 113 -12.77 21.09 5.04
N GLU A 114 -12.25 22.28 4.77
CA GLU A 114 -11.06 22.78 5.46
C GLU A 114 -11.48 23.28 6.85
N HIS A 115 -10.94 22.65 7.90
CA HIS A 115 -11.36 22.95 9.27
C HIS A 115 -10.57 24.10 9.88
N SER A 116 -9.24 24.05 9.78
CA SER A 116 -8.33 25.08 10.32
C SER A 116 -6.88 24.72 9.98
N TYR A 117 -5.93 25.58 10.35
CA TYR A 117 -4.49 25.30 10.27
C TYR A 117 -3.87 25.25 11.68
N ILE A 118 -2.84 24.42 11.84
CA ILE A 118 -2.04 24.33 13.07
C ILE A 118 -0.65 24.87 12.80
N PRO A 119 -0.21 25.94 13.49
CA PRO A 119 1.17 26.36 13.43
C PRO A 119 2.07 25.41 14.23
N PHE A 120 3.24 25.13 13.66
CA PHE A 120 4.30 24.41 14.34
C PHE A 120 5.39 25.36 14.81
N ASN A 121 5.94 25.04 15.98
CA ASN A 121 7.03 25.78 16.61
C ASN A 121 6.69 27.28 16.78
N ASP A 122 7.68 28.15 16.97
CA ASP A 122 7.49 29.59 17.25
C ASP A 122 7.16 30.44 16.01
N THR A 123 6.25 29.95 15.16
CA THR A 123 5.78 30.74 14.01
C THR A 123 4.77 31.82 14.43
N HIS A 124 3.96 31.57 15.46
CA HIS A 124 3.08 32.55 16.13
C HIS A 124 2.96 32.20 17.63
N PRO A 125 3.69 32.88 18.54
CA PRO A 125 3.80 32.45 19.93
C PRO A 125 2.49 32.50 20.72
N ASP A 126 1.53 33.31 20.26
CA ASP A 126 0.25 33.54 20.92
C ASP A 126 -0.88 32.62 20.41
N ASP A 127 -0.60 31.74 19.43
CA ASP A 127 -1.62 30.83 18.91
C ASP A 127 -1.89 29.66 19.89
N PRO A 128 -3.11 29.55 20.45
CA PRO A 128 -3.45 28.50 21.42
C PRO A 128 -3.47 27.10 20.80
N SER A 129 -3.59 26.97 19.47
CA SER A 129 -3.60 25.70 18.73
C SER A 129 -2.20 25.15 18.45
N ARG A 130 -1.14 25.93 18.73
CA ARG A 130 0.25 25.59 18.44
C ARG A 130 0.68 24.22 18.97
N VAL A 131 1.42 23.49 18.14
CA VAL A 131 2.06 22.22 18.50
C VAL A 131 3.57 22.31 18.32
N SER A 132 4.33 22.07 19.39
CA SER A 132 5.80 21.98 19.29
C SER A 132 6.21 20.69 18.58
N LEU A 133 7.05 20.78 17.55
CA LEU A 133 7.62 19.62 16.85
C LEU A 133 9.14 19.57 17.04
N LYS A 134 9.71 18.37 16.95
CA LYS A 134 11.17 18.19 17.01
C LYS A 134 11.89 18.47 15.68
N THR A 135 11.13 18.69 14.62
CA THR A 135 11.63 18.97 13.26
C THR A 135 11.39 20.44 12.92
N ASP A 136 12.31 21.00 12.15
CA ASP A 136 12.24 22.32 11.53
C ASP A 136 11.84 22.24 10.04
N ALA A 137 11.41 21.07 9.55
CA ALA A 137 11.00 20.89 8.17
C ALA A 137 9.68 21.60 7.83
N PHE A 138 8.74 21.65 8.78
CA PHE A 138 7.37 22.12 8.56
C PHE A 138 7.05 23.41 9.31
N ARG A 139 6.25 24.26 8.66
CA ARG A 139 5.76 25.53 9.21
C ARG A 139 4.40 25.37 9.87
N THR A 140 3.50 24.72 9.14
CA THR A 140 2.07 24.63 9.44
C THR A 140 1.54 23.27 8.99
N CYS A 141 0.40 22.88 9.53
CA CYS A 141 -0.41 21.79 9.01
C CYS A 141 -1.83 22.29 8.74
N THR A 142 -2.28 22.24 7.50
CA THR A 142 -3.69 22.46 7.17
C THR A 142 -4.45 21.15 7.36
N ILE A 143 -5.66 21.25 7.92
CA ILE A 143 -6.48 20.09 8.27
C ILE A 143 -7.77 20.14 7.47
N THR A 144 -7.95 19.13 6.63
CA THR A 144 -9.11 18.99 5.77
C THR A 144 -9.79 17.66 6.06
N THR A 145 -11.11 17.65 6.16
CA THR A 145 -11.88 16.41 6.12
C THR A 145 -12.50 16.22 4.75
N VAL A 146 -12.53 14.95 4.32
CA VAL A 146 -13.26 14.52 3.14
C VAL A 146 -14.39 13.59 3.59
N GLU A 147 -15.61 14.09 3.53
CA GLU A 147 -16.83 13.35 3.85
C GLU A 147 -17.44 12.79 2.55
N LEU A 148 -17.36 11.48 2.38
CA LEU A 148 -17.98 10.77 1.28
C LEU A 148 -19.36 10.22 1.70
N PRO A 149 -20.20 9.79 0.74
CA PRO A 149 -21.42 9.03 1.04
C PRO A 149 -21.12 7.78 1.89
N ASN A 150 -22.18 7.19 2.45
CA ASN A 150 -22.07 6.01 3.33
C ASN A 150 -21.19 6.25 4.58
N SER A 151 -21.09 7.51 5.03
CA SER A 151 -20.36 7.89 6.25
C SER A 151 -18.88 7.53 6.25
N VAL A 152 -18.28 7.47 5.07
CA VAL A 152 -16.84 7.27 4.93
C VAL A 152 -16.15 8.63 5.02
N THR A 153 -15.39 8.85 6.09
CA THR A 153 -14.67 10.11 6.31
C THR A 153 -13.16 9.91 6.27
N TYR A 154 -12.46 10.80 5.57
CA TYR A 154 -11.01 10.91 5.60
C TYR A 154 -10.57 12.20 6.26
N LEU A 155 -9.41 12.13 6.89
CA LEU A 155 -8.65 13.25 7.39
C LEU A 155 -7.41 13.42 6.53
N ALA A 156 -7.28 14.57 5.88
CA ALA A 156 -6.10 14.98 5.15
C ALA A 156 -5.33 16.02 5.98
N LEU A 157 -4.07 15.72 6.26
CA LEU A 157 -3.14 16.60 6.96
C LEU A 157 -2.08 17.09 5.98
N GLU A 158 -2.17 18.35 5.55
CA GLU A 158 -1.20 18.98 4.65
C GLU A 158 -0.10 19.68 5.45
N PHE A 159 1.08 19.07 5.54
CA PHE A 159 2.24 19.62 6.22
C PHE A 159 3.04 20.54 5.29
N SER A 160 2.85 21.86 5.41
CA SER A 160 3.55 22.84 4.59
C SER A 160 5.03 22.98 4.98
N LEU A 161 5.94 22.90 4.02
CA LEU A 161 7.38 22.99 4.25
C LEU A 161 7.82 24.43 4.55
N ASN A 162 8.80 24.58 5.44
CA ASN A 162 9.52 25.83 5.65
C ASN A 162 10.33 26.22 4.41
N ALA A 163 10.48 27.53 4.17
CA ALA A 163 11.13 28.07 2.97
C ALA A 163 12.55 27.51 2.72
N SER A 164 13.31 27.24 3.79
CA SER A 164 14.64 26.63 3.71
C SER A 164 14.63 25.19 3.19
N HIS A 165 13.54 24.46 3.39
CA HIS A 165 13.36 23.07 2.97
C HIS A 165 12.72 22.94 1.58
N GLN A 166 11.91 23.91 1.14
CA GLN A 166 11.20 23.86 -0.15
C GLN A 166 12.13 23.68 -1.36
N LYS A 167 13.33 24.29 -1.36
CA LYS A 167 14.28 24.26 -2.50
C LYS A 167 15.42 23.25 -2.33
N LYS A 168 15.52 22.63 -1.15
CA LYS A 168 16.69 21.85 -0.72
C LYS A 168 16.99 20.64 -1.61
N LEU A 169 15.96 20.05 -2.20
CA LEU A 169 16.08 18.84 -3.03
C LEU A 169 15.94 19.12 -4.54
N PHE A 170 15.99 20.38 -4.98
CA PHE A 170 15.90 20.71 -6.42
C PHE A 170 17.25 21.04 -7.06
N ASN A 171 18.28 21.31 -6.25
CA ASN A 171 19.61 21.66 -6.75
C ASN A 171 20.70 21.16 -5.79
N ILE A 172 20.84 19.85 -5.71
CA ILE A 172 21.89 19.19 -4.92
C ILE A 172 23.15 19.10 -5.76
N ASP A 173 24.27 19.60 -5.23
CA ASP A 173 25.58 19.44 -5.84
C ASP A 173 26.02 17.97 -5.82
N THR A 174 26.15 17.39 -7.01
CA THR A 174 26.58 16.00 -7.24
C THR A 174 27.89 15.91 -8.00
N SER A 175 28.59 17.04 -8.20
CA SER A 175 29.87 17.13 -8.92
C SER A 175 30.97 16.23 -8.35
N HIS A 176 30.86 15.88 -7.06
CA HIS A 176 31.76 14.97 -6.37
C HIS A 176 31.50 13.47 -6.67
N ILE A 177 30.41 13.15 -7.38
CA ILE A 177 30.02 11.79 -7.75
C ILE A 177 30.53 11.51 -9.16
N TYR A 178 31.67 10.81 -9.24
CA TYR A 178 32.27 10.40 -10.49
C TYR A 178 31.60 9.17 -11.09
N ASP A 179 31.62 9.07 -12.42
CA ASP A 179 31.10 7.89 -13.11
C ASP A 179 31.89 6.64 -12.72
N TYR A 180 31.18 5.65 -12.19
CA TYR A 180 31.75 4.39 -11.77
C TYR A 180 30.79 3.23 -12.01
N GLN A 181 31.40 2.05 -12.12
CA GLN A 181 30.74 0.76 -12.14
C GLN A 181 31.36 -0.10 -11.05
N ALA A 182 30.54 -0.62 -10.16
CA ALA A 182 30.96 -1.49 -9.07
C ALA A 182 29.97 -2.64 -8.90
N PHE A 183 30.42 -3.80 -8.42
CA PHE A 183 29.46 -4.83 -8.04
C PHE A 183 28.71 -4.42 -6.78
N GLN A 184 27.38 -4.57 -6.74
CA GLN A 184 26.62 -4.30 -5.53
C GLN A 184 27.05 -5.18 -4.34
N THR A 185 27.57 -6.37 -4.64
CA THR A 185 28.12 -7.32 -3.66
C THR A 185 29.32 -8.03 -4.26
N ILE A 186 30.32 -8.32 -3.42
CA ILE A 186 31.50 -9.12 -3.81
C ILE A 186 31.20 -10.62 -3.85
N ASN A 187 30.01 -11.06 -3.37
CA ASN A 187 29.60 -12.45 -3.42
C ASN A 187 28.96 -12.77 -4.79
N PRO A 188 29.63 -13.52 -5.67
CA PRO A 188 29.15 -13.88 -7.02
C PRO A 188 27.88 -14.74 -7.01
N PHE A 189 27.57 -15.41 -5.89
CA PHE A 189 26.42 -16.31 -5.75
C PHE A 189 25.22 -15.63 -5.09
N SER A 190 25.37 -14.36 -4.71
CA SER A 190 24.25 -13.57 -4.22
C SER A 190 23.29 -13.27 -5.37
N LYS A 191 21.99 -13.30 -5.10
CA LYS A 191 20.96 -12.81 -6.03
C LYS A 191 21.17 -11.33 -6.40
N ASN A 192 21.91 -10.59 -5.58
CA ASN A 192 22.23 -9.18 -5.79
C ASN A 192 23.58 -8.98 -6.49
N PHE A 193 24.19 -10.03 -7.05
CA PHE A 193 25.44 -9.92 -7.80
C PHE A 193 25.21 -9.29 -9.17
N ARG A 194 25.20 -7.95 -9.19
CA ARG A 194 25.03 -7.11 -10.38
C ARG A 194 25.93 -5.88 -10.31
N ILE A 195 26.20 -5.27 -11.47
CA ILE A 195 26.83 -3.96 -11.51
C ILE A 195 25.82 -2.89 -11.08
N ILE A 196 26.28 -1.99 -10.22
CA ILE A 196 25.64 -0.72 -9.91
C ILE A 196 26.46 0.40 -10.55
N HIS A 197 25.72 1.35 -11.10
CA HIS A 197 26.23 2.60 -11.64
C HIS A 197 26.19 3.68 -10.56
N SER A 198 27.03 4.69 -10.75
CA SER A 198 27.05 5.93 -9.97
C SER A 198 25.71 6.68 -9.96
N THR A 199 24.88 6.54 -10.99
CA THR A 199 23.52 7.09 -11.05
C THR A 199 22.63 6.58 -9.91
N HIS A 200 22.74 5.30 -9.53
CA HIS A 200 22.00 4.74 -8.38
C HIS A 200 22.40 5.38 -7.05
N TYR A 201 23.60 5.92 -6.95
CA TYR A 201 24.03 6.62 -5.73
C TYR A 201 23.39 8.00 -5.64
N VAL A 202 23.29 8.72 -6.76
CA VAL A 202 22.54 9.98 -6.86
C VAL A 202 21.07 9.76 -6.49
N ASP A 203 20.45 8.75 -7.09
CA ASP A 203 19.07 8.32 -6.81
C ASP A 203 18.86 8.03 -5.31
N LYS A 204 19.73 7.22 -4.72
CA LYS A 204 19.68 6.91 -3.28
C LYS A 204 19.83 8.15 -2.40
N GLN A 205 20.69 9.11 -2.77
CA GLN A 205 20.87 10.33 -2.01
C GLN A 205 19.61 11.21 -2.03
N LEU A 206 18.97 11.35 -3.20
CA LEU A 206 17.69 12.05 -3.35
C LEU A 206 16.58 11.35 -2.57
N ALA A 207 16.45 10.03 -2.72
CA ALA A 207 15.46 9.23 -2.00
C ALA A 207 15.63 9.31 -0.47
N GLN A 208 16.86 9.34 0.04
CA GLN A 208 17.13 9.57 1.46
C GLN A 208 16.67 10.96 1.92
N GLY A 209 16.85 11.98 1.07
CA GLY A 209 16.36 13.33 1.31
C GLY A 209 14.83 13.38 1.42
N VAL A 210 14.14 12.77 0.44
CA VAL A 210 12.68 12.63 0.43
C VAL A 210 12.19 11.90 1.68
N ASN A 211 12.71 10.70 1.93
CA ASN A 211 12.28 9.85 3.03
C ASN A 211 12.51 10.47 4.41
N ARG A 212 13.50 11.37 4.54
CA ARG A 212 13.71 12.14 5.77
C ARG A 212 12.58 13.15 6.00
N ILE A 213 12.22 13.95 5.00
CA ILE A 213 11.13 14.92 5.12
C ILE A 213 9.81 14.19 5.36
N VAL A 214 9.55 13.11 4.61
CA VAL A 214 8.33 12.32 4.80
C VAL A 214 8.30 11.63 6.17
N GLY A 215 9.43 11.12 6.64
CA GLY A 215 9.57 10.58 7.99
C GLY A 215 9.23 11.59 9.08
N ASP A 216 9.66 12.85 8.90
CA ASP A 216 9.32 13.95 9.80
C ASP A 216 7.80 14.24 9.79
N ALA A 217 7.15 14.19 8.62
CA ALA A 217 5.69 14.37 8.50
C ALA A 217 4.93 13.24 9.22
N HIS A 218 5.39 11.99 9.09
CA HIS A 218 4.81 10.86 9.82
C HIS A 218 4.98 10.97 11.35
N LEU A 219 6.10 11.52 11.82
CA LEU A 219 6.29 11.78 13.24
C LEU A 219 5.36 12.89 13.74
N ALA A 220 5.16 13.94 12.93
CA ALA A 220 4.24 15.02 13.24
C ALA A 220 2.78 14.54 13.27
N SER A 221 2.32 13.81 12.24
CA SER A 221 0.97 13.23 12.20
C SER A 221 0.72 12.28 13.36
N LYS A 222 1.68 11.41 13.71
CA LYS A 222 1.56 10.53 14.88
C LYS A 222 1.36 11.32 16.18
N LYS A 223 2.01 12.47 16.33
CA LYS A 223 1.82 13.34 17.49
C LYS A 223 0.41 13.94 17.49
N LEU A 224 -0.07 14.42 16.35
CA LEU A 224 -1.41 15.00 16.21
C LEU A 224 -2.51 13.95 16.44
N PHE A 225 -2.40 12.78 15.82
CA PHE A 225 -3.32 11.66 16.03
C PHE A 225 -3.44 11.27 17.51
N ARG A 226 -2.32 11.27 18.26
CA ARG A 226 -2.36 11.01 19.70
C ARG A 226 -3.12 12.10 20.48
N ILE A 227 -3.02 13.36 20.07
CA ILE A 227 -3.75 14.46 20.70
C ILE A 227 -5.26 14.33 20.46
N TRP A 228 -5.65 13.86 19.27
CA TRP A 228 -7.06 13.74 18.86
C TRP A 228 -7.68 12.38 19.15
N GLY A 229 -6.92 11.42 19.68
CA GLY A 229 -7.40 10.06 19.95
C GLY A 229 -7.59 9.19 18.70
N ILE A 230 -6.93 9.52 17.59
CA ILE A 230 -7.05 8.80 16.32
C ILE A 230 -6.15 7.57 16.32
N SER A 231 -6.76 6.41 16.09
CA SER A 231 -6.16 5.08 16.12
C SER A 231 -5.96 4.51 14.71
N THR A 232 -5.14 5.18 13.91
CA THR A 232 -4.87 4.73 12.53
C THR A 232 -3.61 3.88 12.44
N GLU A 233 -3.73 2.69 11.85
CA GLU A 233 -2.57 1.87 11.51
C GLU A 233 -1.69 2.60 10.47
N PRO A 234 -0.36 2.40 10.46
CA PRO A 234 0.51 2.98 9.44
C PRO A 234 0.18 2.54 8.01
N ARG A 235 -0.48 1.39 7.83
CA ARG A 235 -0.76 0.77 6.53
C ARG A 235 -2.01 1.33 5.83
N THR A 236 -2.84 2.08 6.54
CA THR A 236 -4.07 2.69 5.99
C THR A 236 -3.85 4.15 5.60
N ARG A 237 -2.58 4.60 5.55
CA ARG A 237 -2.21 5.99 5.30
C ARG A 237 -1.75 6.14 3.87
N ILE A 238 -2.30 7.12 3.17
CA ILE A 238 -1.76 7.58 1.89
C ILE A 238 -0.92 8.82 2.14
N THR A 239 0.29 8.82 1.60
CA THR A 239 1.23 9.92 1.75
C THR A 239 1.53 10.48 0.38
N THR A 240 1.19 11.75 0.17
CA THR A 240 1.49 12.44 -1.09
C THR A 240 2.38 13.64 -0.86
N ALA A 241 2.99 14.14 -1.92
CA ALA A 241 3.75 15.38 -1.87
C ALA A 241 3.31 16.32 -2.99
N ARG A 242 3.19 17.59 -2.64
CA ARG A 242 2.91 18.67 -3.59
C ARG A 242 4.19 19.38 -3.98
N LEU A 243 4.48 19.34 -5.28
CA LEU A 243 5.62 20.00 -5.89
C LEU A 243 5.11 21.09 -6.83
N LYS A 244 5.90 22.16 -6.92
CA LYS A 244 5.73 23.22 -7.91
C LYS A 244 6.94 23.24 -8.82
N SER A 245 6.73 23.05 -10.11
CA SER A 245 7.76 23.26 -11.12
C SER A 245 7.82 24.74 -11.51
N ALA A 246 9.02 25.27 -11.76
CA ALA A 246 9.19 26.60 -12.35
C ALA A 246 9.13 26.59 -13.89
N GLN A 247 8.99 25.41 -14.51
CA GLN A 247 8.88 25.30 -15.96
C GLN A 247 7.53 25.81 -16.45
N SER A 248 7.49 26.31 -17.69
CA SER A 248 6.25 26.70 -18.36
C SER A 248 5.59 25.48 -19.02
N GLY A 249 4.27 25.35 -18.87
CA GLY A 249 3.50 24.24 -19.45
C GLY A 249 3.45 23.02 -18.53
N GLN A 250 2.99 21.88 -19.04
CA GLN A 250 2.99 20.62 -18.29
C GLN A 250 4.41 20.21 -17.91
N TYR A 251 4.56 19.60 -16.73
CA TYR A 251 5.85 19.07 -16.36
C TYR A 251 6.15 17.86 -17.24
N ILE A 252 5.28 16.85 -17.29
CA ILE A 252 5.54 15.66 -18.11
C ILE A 252 5.23 15.99 -19.57
N ASP A 253 6.27 16.10 -20.39
CA ASP A 253 6.17 16.51 -21.79
C ASP A 253 7.42 16.05 -22.56
N ALA A 254 7.27 15.82 -23.86
CA ALA A 254 8.28 15.25 -24.77
C ALA A 254 9.36 16.27 -25.20
N GLY A 255 9.98 16.98 -24.24
CA GLY A 255 11.04 17.98 -24.46
C GLY A 255 12.46 17.44 -24.74
N ILE A 256 13.48 18.28 -24.55
CA ILE A 256 14.91 17.89 -24.64
C ILE A 256 15.50 17.87 -23.22
N SER A 257 16.11 16.74 -22.84
CA SER A 257 16.69 16.55 -21.49
C SER A 257 17.94 17.39 -21.30
N ASP A 258 18.09 18.00 -20.14
CA ASP A 258 19.38 18.51 -19.68
C ASP A 258 20.29 17.32 -19.31
N TYR A 259 21.35 17.09 -20.10
CA TYR A 259 22.29 15.99 -19.89
C TYR A 259 23.17 16.17 -18.63
N ASP A 260 23.27 17.38 -18.07
CA ASP A 260 24.14 17.69 -16.92
C ASP A 260 23.43 17.63 -15.55
N HIS A 261 22.09 17.45 -15.54
CA HIS A 261 21.26 17.41 -14.34
C HIS A 261 20.50 16.09 -14.22
N TYR A 262 20.62 15.44 -13.06
CA TYR A 262 19.83 14.24 -12.76
C TYR A 262 18.49 14.62 -12.11
N SER A 263 17.38 14.12 -12.66
CA SER A 263 16.05 14.24 -12.06
C SER A 263 15.56 12.90 -11.53
N LEU A 264 15.00 12.90 -10.31
CA LEU A 264 14.37 11.71 -9.72
C LEU A 264 13.08 11.36 -10.46
N ILE A 265 12.27 12.37 -10.74
CA ILE A 265 11.07 12.28 -11.56
C ILE A 265 11.41 12.90 -12.90
N SER A 266 11.55 12.06 -13.91
CA SER A 266 11.90 12.50 -15.26
C SER A 266 10.76 13.30 -15.89
N ARG A 267 11.10 14.23 -16.79
CA ARG A 267 10.12 14.86 -17.67
C ARG A 267 9.58 13.87 -18.72
N TYR A 268 10.41 12.88 -19.06
CA TYR A 268 10.18 11.96 -20.17
C TYR A 268 9.39 10.72 -19.73
N PRO A 269 8.31 10.36 -20.44
CA PRO A 269 7.44 9.22 -20.11
C PRO A 269 8.08 7.82 -20.33
N GLY A 270 9.42 7.71 -20.34
CA GLY A 270 10.14 6.44 -20.44
C GLY A 270 10.45 5.76 -19.09
N ALA A 271 9.82 6.22 -18.00
CA ALA A 271 10.27 5.97 -16.63
C ALA A 271 9.44 4.92 -15.87
N GLN A 272 10.01 4.44 -14.76
CA GLN A 272 9.48 3.40 -13.87
C GLN A 272 8.32 3.89 -12.97
N TYR A 273 7.43 4.71 -13.51
CA TYR A 273 6.25 5.25 -12.82
C TYR A 273 5.11 5.49 -13.79
N ASN A 274 3.89 5.54 -13.24
CA ASN A 274 2.68 5.92 -13.96
C ASN A 274 2.38 7.41 -13.72
N HIS A 275 1.62 8.03 -14.61
CA HIS A 275 1.20 9.41 -14.44
C HIS A 275 -0.15 9.70 -15.08
N TYR A 276 -0.81 10.73 -14.56
CA TYR A 276 -1.91 11.44 -15.19
C TYR A 276 -1.48 12.87 -15.47
N SER A 277 -1.85 13.40 -16.63
CA SER A 277 -1.46 14.74 -17.07
C SER A 277 -2.69 15.49 -17.55
N ALA A 278 -2.92 16.68 -17.01
CA ALA A 278 -4.03 17.53 -17.38
C ALA A 278 -3.53 18.78 -18.11
N GLU A 279 -3.70 18.81 -19.43
CA GLU A 279 -3.16 19.87 -20.32
C GLU A 279 -3.74 21.24 -19.98
N ALA A 280 -5.06 21.30 -19.74
CA ALA A 280 -5.75 22.56 -19.46
C ALA A 280 -5.31 23.24 -18.15
N SER A 281 -4.78 22.48 -17.20
CA SER A 281 -4.38 22.96 -15.88
C SER A 281 -2.87 23.00 -15.66
N ASN A 282 -2.08 22.43 -16.59
CA ASN A 282 -0.64 22.18 -16.42
C ASN A 282 -0.32 21.49 -15.08
N ALA A 283 -1.09 20.44 -14.76
CA ALA A 283 -0.93 19.66 -13.56
C ALA A 283 -0.67 18.20 -13.92
N ASP A 284 0.23 17.57 -13.16
CA ASP A 284 0.61 16.17 -13.32
C ASP A 284 0.48 15.43 -11.98
N TYR A 285 -0.05 14.21 -12.01
CA TYR A 285 -0.10 13.32 -10.86
C TYR A 285 0.75 12.08 -11.15
N VAL A 286 1.88 11.95 -10.46
CA VAL A 286 2.87 10.89 -10.66
C VAL A 286 2.78 9.87 -9.53
N TYR A 287 2.65 8.60 -9.88
CA TYR A 287 2.42 7.53 -8.91
C TYR A 287 3.10 6.23 -9.33
N ASP A 288 3.17 5.26 -8.42
CA ASP A 288 3.76 3.93 -8.64
C ASP A 288 5.24 3.96 -9.06
N PHE A 289 5.99 4.92 -8.51
CA PHE A 289 7.45 4.93 -8.60
C PHE A 289 8.07 3.80 -7.75
N SER A 290 9.37 3.54 -7.97
CA SER A 290 10.08 2.46 -7.29
C SER A 290 9.90 2.52 -5.75
N SER A 291 9.82 1.35 -5.11
CA SER A 291 9.59 1.17 -3.65
C SER A 291 10.62 1.81 -2.70
N VAL A 292 11.56 2.59 -3.22
CA VAL A 292 12.61 3.25 -2.46
C VAL A 292 12.08 4.51 -1.75
N LEU A 293 11.02 5.13 -2.26
CA LEU A 293 10.40 6.31 -1.66
C LEU A 293 9.27 5.90 -0.73
N ASN A 294 9.24 6.49 0.47
CA ASN A 294 8.17 6.32 1.46
C ASN A 294 6.97 7.23 1.14
N LEU A 295 6.57 7.29 -0.13
CA LEU A 295 5.54 8.19 -0.63
C LEU A 295 4.70 7.43 -1.65
N ASP A 296 3.43 7.80 -1.82
CA ASP A 296 2.50 7.11 -2.72
C ASP A 296 2.37 7.84 -4.06
N ALA A 297 2.32 9.18 -4.05
CA ALA A 297 2.21 9.98 -5.26
C ALA A 297 2.75 11.41 -5.11
N PHE A 298 3.27 11.97 -6.20
CA PHE A 298 3.58 13.39 -6.32
C PHE A 298 2.51 14.09 -7.14
N PHE A 299 1.95 15.17 -6.60
CA PHE A 299 1.19 16.14 -7.38
C PHE A 299 2.13 17.26 -7.79
N ILE A 300 2.24 17.54 -9.09
CA ILE A 300 3.14 18.54 -9.65
C ILE A 300 2.27 19.58 -10.35
N ASP A 301 2.29 20.81 -9.86
CA ASP A 301 1.72 21.97 -10.55
C ASP A 301 2.82 22.84 -11.17
N THR A 302 2.54 23.45 -12.31
CA THR A 302 3.42 24.48 -12.90
C THR A 302 2.76 25.86 -12.90
N PHE A 303 1.50 25.92 -12.48
CA PHE A 303 0.71 27.13 -12.52
C PHE A 303 1.22 28.17 -11.51
N VAL A 304 1.43 29.39 -11.99
CA VAL A 304 1.60 30.56 -11.14
C VAL A 304 0.21 31.10 -10.87
N ASP A 305 -0.37 30.73 -9.73
CA ASP A 305 -1.60 31.33 -9.23
C ASP A 305 -1.26 32.51 -8.31
N PRO A 306 -1.22 33.75 -8.81
CA PRO A 306 -0.97 34.91 -7.97
C PRO A 306 -2.11 35.16 -6.97
N ASP A 307 -3.33 34.73 -7.31
CA ASP A 307 -4.55 34.99 -6.55
C ASP A 307 -5.03 33.79 -5.72
N GLY A 308 -4.41 32.61 -5.91
CA GLY A 308 -4.75 31.38 -5.19
C GLY A 308 -6.15 30.83 -5.50
N ILE A 309 -6.72 31.21 -6.64
CA ILE A 309 -8.11 30.91 -7.02
C ILE A 309 -8.30 29.43 -7.36
N LYS A 310 -7.29 28.76 -7.93
CA LYS A 310 -7.36 27.34 -8.31
C LYS A 310 -6.89 26.45 -7.17
N ASN A 311 -7.86 25.93 -6.42
CA ASN A 311 -7.61 24.91 -5.41
C ASN A 311 -7.77 23.50 -6.00
N TYR A 312 -6.65 22.85 -6.36
CA TYR A 312 -6.63 21.45 -6.82
C TYR A 312 -6.82 20.42 -5.70
N LEU A 313 -7.11 20.87 -4.46
CA LEU A 313 -7.28 20.03 -3.28
C LEU A 313 -8.25 18.87 -3.51
N ALA A 314 -9.44 19.15 -4.03
CA ALA A 314 -10.42 18.10 -4.30
C ALA A 314 -9.92 17.09 -5.34
N ASP A 315 -9.30 17.56 -6.43
CA ASP A 315 -8.78 16.71 -7.51
C ASP A 315 -7.70 15.74 -7.01
N TYR A 316 -6.66 16.23 -6.32
CA TYR A 316 -5.58 15.36 -5.87
C TYR A 316 -5.98 14.48 -4.70
N LEU A 317 -6.87 14.96 -3.81
CA LEU A 317 -7.45 14.13 -2.76
C LEU A 317 -8.24 12.99 -3.38
N ASN A 318 -9.06 13.25 -4.41
CA ASN A 318 -9.82 12.22 -5.11
C ASN A 318 -8.90 11.11 -5.64
N LEU A 319 -7.87 11.46 -6.41
CA LEU A 319 -6.90 10.49 -6.93
C LEU A 319 -6.19 9.71 -5.81
N SER A 320 -5.87 10.38 -4.70
CA SER A 320 -5.21 9.75 -3.55
C SER A 320 -6.14 8.75 -2.85
N LEU A 321 -7.44 9.03 -2.76
CA LEU A 321 -8.43 8.10 -2.21
C LEU A 321 -8.69 6.91 -3.14
N ILE A 322 -8.68 7.13 -4.46
CA ILE A 322 -8.73 6.04 -5.46
C ILE A 322 -7.50 5.13 -5.30
N LYS A 323 -6.32 5.72 -5.11
CA LYS A 323 -5.09 4.96 -4.85
C LYS A 323 -5.17 4.16 -3.55
N GLU A 324 -5.77 4.71 -2.49
CA GLU A 324 -6.05 3.95 -1.28
C GLU A 324 -6.92 2.73 -1.59
N ALA A 325 -8.02 2.90 -2.33
CA ALA A 325 -8.92 1.80 -2.67
C ALA A 325 -8.19 0.69 -3.44
N TRP A 326 -7.26 1.06 -4.33
CA TRP A 326 -6.34 0.13 -4.98
C TRP A 326 -5.41 -0.61 -4.00
N CYS A 327 -4.87 0.08 -3.00
CA CYS A 327 -4.07 -0.53 -1.95
C CYS A 327 -4.88 -1.54 -1.13
N CYS A 328 -6.11 -1.19 -0.71
CA CYS A 328 -7.02 -2.11 -0.03
C CYS A 328 -7.35 -3.34 -0.89
N TYR A 329 -7.63 -3.14 -2.18
CA TYR A 329 -7.82 -4.23 -3.13
C TYR A 329 -6.60 -5.15 -3.23
N ASN A 330 -5.40 -4.59 -3.39
CA ASN A 330 -4.16 -5.36 -3.50
C ASN A 330 -3.89 -6.16 -2.22
N GLN A 331 -4.11 -5.58 -1.05
CA GLN A 331 -3.98 -6.27 0.24
C GLN A 331 -4.97 -7.44 0.35
N CYS A 332 -6.25 -7.21 0.03
CA CYS A 332 -7.27 -8.25 0.03
C CYS A 332 -6.89 -9.37 -0.96
N ARG A 333 -6.52 -9.02 -2.20
CA ARG A 333 -6.09 -9.96 -3.24
C ARG A 333 -4.91 -10.80 -2.77
N ASP A 334 -3.88 -10.17 -2.22
CA ASP A 334 -2.65 -10.86 -1.82
C ASP A 334 -2.86 -11.79 -0.62
N SER A 335 -3.77 -11.43 0.30
CA SER A 335 -4.16 -12.30 1.41
C SER A 335 -4.91 -13.57 0.94
N VAL A 336 -5.68 -13.46 -0.14
CA VAL A 336 -6.59 -14.52 -0.62
C VAL A 336 -5.98 -15.39 -1.72
N ASN A 337 -5.08 -14.84 -2.54
CA ASN A 337 -4.41 -15.54 -3.63
C ASN A 337 -3.79 -16.91 -3.25
N PRO A 338 -3.13 -17.06 -2.08
CA PRO A 338 -2.60 -18.37 -1.66
C PRO A 338 -3.69 -19.44 -1.52
N ILE A 339 -4.89 -19.05 -1.12
CA ILE A 339 -6.04 -19.94 -0.89
C ILE A 339 -6.77 -20.26 -2.20
N LEU A 340 -6.82 -19.29 -3.11
CA LEU A 340 -7.39 -19.50 -4.45
C LEU A 340 -6.50 -20.41 -5.30
N SER A 341 -5.18 -20.36 -5.10
CA SER A 341 -4.21 -21.12 -5.91
C SER A 341 -3.91 -22.53 -5.37
N ARG A 342 -4.26 -22.84 -4.12
CA ARG A 342 -3.95 -24.13 -3.49
C ARG A 342 -5.19 -24.85 -2.97
N ILE A 343 -5.23 -26.17 -3.19
CA ILE A 343 -6.15 -27.06 -2.48
C ILE A 343 -5.54 -27.32 -1.11
N ASN A 344 -5.89 -26.49 -0.13
CA ASN A 344 -5.36 -26.60 1.23
C ASN A 344 -6.15 -27.67 2.02
N GLN A 345 -5.48 -28.41 2.90
CA GLN A 345 -6.11 -29.46 3.73
C GLN A 345 -6.84 -28.88 4.95
N ASN A 346 -6.51 -27.66 5.38
CA ASN A 346 -7.17 -27.00 6.51
C ASN A 346 -8.38 -26.17 6.05
N THR A 347 -9.53 -26.84 5.92
CA THR A 347 -10.78 -26.29 5.40
C THR A 347 -11.35 -25.17 6.28
N SER A 348 -11.12 -25.20 7.60
CA SER A 348 -11.63 -24.18 8.54
C SER A 348 -10.91 -22.83 8.39
N GLU A 349 -9.57 -22.83 8.41
CA GLU A 349 -8.76 -21.61 8.19
C GLU A 349 -9.01 -21.00 6.80
N THR A 350 -9.20 -21.88 5.81
CA THR A 350 -9.55 -21.50 4.43
C THR A 350 -10.90 -20.77 4.40
N LEU A 351 -11.93 -21.30 5.05
CA LEU A 351 -13.25 -20.68 5.12
C LEU A 351 -13.23 -19.35 5.87
N GLN A 352 -12.50 -19.27 7.01
CA GLN A 352 -12.38 -18.03 7.76
C GLN A 352 -11.76 -16.92 6.91
N THR A 353 -10.67 -17.21 6.21
CA THR A 353 -10.01 -16.22 5.35
C THR A 353 -10.90 -15.81 4.17
N LEU A 354 -11.66 -16.73 3.58
CA LEU A 354 -12.61 -16.43 2.50
C LEU A 354 -13.79 -15.58 2.99
N LEU A 355 -14.25 -15.77 4.23
CA LEU A 355 -15.29 -14.94 4.85
C LEU A 355 -14.77 -13.53 5.13
N GLU A 356 -13.58 -13.42 5.71
CA GLU A 356 -12.95 -12.12 5.97
C GLU A 356 -12.71 -11.37 4.66
N ALA A 357 -12.21 -12.05 3.64
CA ALA A 357 -12.06 -11.49 2.30
C ALA A 357 -13.38 -11.00 1.69
N HIS A 358 -14.46 -11.74 1.88
CA HIS A 358 -15.77 -11.35 1.38
C HIS A 358 -16.24 -10.03 2.02
N ILE A 359 -16.10 -9.89 3.34
CA ILE A 359 -16.41 -8.64 4.07
C ILE A 359 -15.52 -7.49 3.58
N GLN A 360 -14.21 -7.74 3.37
CA GLN A 360 -13.30 -6.71 2.86
C GLN A 360 -13.65 -6.29 1.43
N ILE A 361 -14.07 -7.22 0.58
CA ILE A 361 -14.54 -6.92 -0.78
C ILE A 361 -15.78 -6.04 -0.75
N GLU A 362 -16.77 -6.34 0.10
CA GLU A 362 -17.98 -5.51 0.25
C GLU A 362 -17.63 -4.08 0.70
N ARG A 363 -16.71 -3.93 1.66
CA ARG A 363 -16.22 -2.60 2.08
C ARG A 363 -15.51 -1.84 0.96
N ILE A 364 -14.75 -2.56 0.12
CA ILE A 364 -14.10 -1.95 -1.05
C ILE A 364 -15.16 -1.50 -2.08
N GLU A 365 -16.20 -2.30 -2.32
CA GLU A 365 -17.33 -1.92 -3.20
C GLU A 365 -18.05 -0.67 -2.69
N GLU A 366 -18.43 -0.63 -1.40
CA GLU A 366 -19.06 0.54 -0.77
C GLU A 366 -18.20 1.80 -0.91
N LYS A 367 -16.88 1.66 -0.76
CA LYS A 367 -15.92 2.76 -0.93
C LYS A 367 -15.83 3.23 -2.38
N ILE A 368 -15.81 2.31 -3.33
CA ILE A 368 -15.79 2.63 -4.76
C ILE A 368 -17.05 3.41 -5.15
N GLU A 369 -18.22 2.98 -4.69
CA GLU A 369 -19.49 3.70 -4.92
C GLU A 369 -19.43 5.13 -4.37
N ALA A 370 -18.91 5.29 -3.15
CA ALA A 370 -18.72 6.59 -2.52
C ALA A 370 -17.75 7.49 -3.31
N LEU A 371 -16.67 6.92 -3.86
CA LEU A 371 -15.69 7.63 -4.69
C LEU A 371 -16.23 8.00 -6.08
N ILE A 372 -17.07 7.17 -6.69
CA ILE A 372 -17.75 7.50 -7.95
C ILE A 372 -18.64 8.72 -7.73
N ALA A 373 -19.42 8.72 -6.64
CA ALA A 373 -20.29 9.85 -6.31
C ALA A 373 -19.48 11.13 -6.07
N PHE A 374 -18.34 11.04 -5.39
CA PHE A 374 -17.42 12.16 -5.16
C PHE A 374 -16.76 12.68 -6.44
N THR A 375 -16.31 11.78 -7.32
CA THR A 375 -15.68 12.12 -8.60
C THR A 375 -16.63 12.88 -9.52
N LYS A 376 -17.92 12.52 -9.51
CA LYS A 376 -18.97 13.19 -10.31
C LYS A 376 -19.36 14.58 -9.79
N GLN A 377 -18.88 14.98 -8.62
CA GLN A 377 -19.16 16.32 -8.12
C GLN A 377 -18.35 17.39 -8.87
N HIS A 378 -18.89 18.61 -8.92
CA HIS A 378 -18.32 19.71 -9.71
C HIS A 378 -16.92 20.16 -9.26
N TYR A 379 -16.41 19.64 -8.13
CA TYR A 379 -15.12 20.00 -7.54
C TYR A 379 -13.93 19.20 -8.11
N CYS A 380 -14.16 18.07 -8.76
CA CYS A 380 -13.09 17.22 -9.33
C CYS A 380 -13.09 17.33 -10.86
N GLN A 381 -12.62 18.45 -11.42
CA GLN A 381 -12.71 18.69 -12.86
C GLN A 381 -11.45 18.29 -13.63
N VAL A 382 -10.29 18.31 -12.99
CA VAL A 382 -9.01 18.33 -13.69
C VAL A 382 -8.59 16.93 -14.13
N PHE A 383 -8.78 15.95 -13.26
CA PHE A 383 -8.46 14.54 -13.52
C PHE A 383 -9.71 13.65 -13.50
N CYS A 384 -10.88 14.22 -13.85
CA CYS A 384 -12.15 13.49 -13.75
C CYS A 384 -12.16 12.24 -14.63
N ALA A 385 -11.72 12.37 -15.89
CA ALA A 385 -11.70 11.25 -16.84
C ALA A 385 -10.74 10.14 -16.38
N GLU A 386 -9.57 10.52 -15.87
CA GLU A 386 -8.56 9.60 -15.34
C GLU A 386 -9.05 8.90 -14.07
N ALA A 387 -9.71 9.65 -13.17
CA ALA A 387 -10.34 9.12 -11.97
C ALA A 387 -11.45 8.11 -12.30
N GLU A 388 -12.34 8.45 -13.24
CA GLU A 388 -13.41 7.54 -13.71
C GLU A 388 -12.84 6.27 -14.35
N ALA A 389 -11.82 6.39 -15.21
CA ALA A 389 -11.15 5.25 -15.81
C ALA A 389 -10.46 4.36 -14.76
N GLY A 390 -9.80 4.98 -13.77
CA GLY A 390 -9.17 4.28 -12.65
C GLY A 390 -10.17 3.53 -11.79
N LEU A 391 -11.32 4.14 -11.48
CA LEU A 391 -12.41 3.52 -10.73
C LEU A 391 -13.06 2.38 -11.52
N GLN A 392 -13.34 2.57 -12.82
CA GLN A 392 -13.91 1.51 -13.67
C GLN A 392 -13.00 0.28 -13.73
N THR A 393 -11.69 0.49 -13.87
CA THR A 393 -10.71 -0.59 -13.84
C THR A 393 -10.73 -1.31 -12.49
N LEU A 394 -10.85 -0.57 -11.38
CA LEU A 394 -10.91 -1.15 -10.04
C LEU A 394 -12.19 -1.99 -9.84
N ILE A 395 -13.35 -1.52 -10.31
CA ILE A 395 -14.63 -2.27 -10.28
C ILE A 395 -14.46 -3.64 -10.94
N GLU A 396 -13.96 -3.68 -12.17
CA GLU A 396 -13.76 -4.94 -12.91
C GLU A 396 -12.86 -5.92 -12.16
N LYS A 397 -11.82 -5.41 -11.50
CA LYS A 397 -10.88 -6.22 -10.71
C LYS A 397 -11.51 -6.75 -9.42
N VAL A 398 -12.33 -5.94 -8.75
CA VAL A 398 -13.05 -6.30 -7.52
C VAL A 398 -14.12 -7.35 -7.83
N GLU A 399 -14.92 -7.16 -8.87
CA GLU A 399 -15.92 -8.12 -9.31
C GLU A 399 -15.30 -9.49 -9.65
N LEU A 400 -14.17 -9.48 -10.36
CA LEU A 400 -13.43 -10.70 -10.69
C LEU A 400 -12.95 -11.42 -9.42
N LEU A 401 -12.43 -10.68 -8.44
CA LEU A 401 -11.98 -11.24 -7.16
C LEU A 401 -13.16 -11.81 -6.37
N LYS A 402 -14.27 -11.06 -6.27
CA LYS A 402 -15.52 -11.47 -5.62
C LYS A 402 -16.04 -12.79 -6.18
N LYS A 403 -16.10 -12.91 -7.51
CA LYS A 403 -16.51 -14.13 -8.20
C LYS A 403 -15.61 -15.32 -7.84
N ARG A 404 -14.30 -15.13 -7.81
CA ARG A 404 -13.34 -16.19 -7.46
C ARG A 404 -13.45 -16.61 -5.99
N VAL A 405 -13.63 -15.65 -5.08
CA VAL A 405 -13.84 -15.92 -3.64
C VAL A 405 -15.13 -16.70 -3.43
N ALA A 406 -16.23 -16.29 -4.07
CA ALA A 406 -17.51 -16.98 -3.98
C ALA A 406 -17.43 -18.43 -4.50
N GLN A 407 -16.78 -18.64 -5.65
CA GLN A 407 -16.55 -19.99 -6.20
C GLN A 407 -15.71 -20.85 -5.25
N ARG A 408 -14.65 -20.30 -4.65
CA ARG A 408 -13.81 -21.06 -3.71
C ARG A 408 -14.56 -21.37 -2.40
N LYS A 409 -15.38 -20.43 -1.92
CA LYS A 409 -16.23 -20.60 -0.73
C LYS A 409 -17.26 -21.71 -0.94
N SER A 410 -17.92 -21.77 -2.11
CA SER A 410 -18.87 -22.85 -2.40
C SER A 410 -18.18 -24.22 -2.42
N LEU A 411 -17.05 -24.34 -3.13
CA LEU A 411 -16.26 -25.57 -3.17
C LEU A 411 -15.76 -26.00 -1.78
N SER A 412 -15.37 -25.05 -0.95
CA SER A 412 -14.92 -25.34 0.42
C SER A 412 -16.07 -25.78 1.33
N ASN A 413 -17.27 -25.22 1.15
CA ASN A 413 -18.47 -25.69 1.85
C ASN A 413 -18.84 -27.12 1.44
N ASP A 414 -18.78 -27.43 0.14
CA ASP A 414 -19.03 -28.77 -0.39
C ASP A 414 -18.04 -29.79 0.19
N GLN A 415 -16.78 -29.40 0.36
CA GLN A 415 -15.76 -30.24 1.00
C GLN A 415 -16.07 -30.51 2.47
N VAL A 416 -16.48 -29.50 3.26
CA VAL A 416 -16.91 -29.70 4.66
C VAL A 416 -18.12 -30.63 4.73
N GLN A 417 -19.11 -30.46 3.86
CA GLN A 417 -20.27 -31.35 3.81
C GLN A 417 -19.87 -32.79 3.49
N PHE A 418 -18.94 -32.98 2.54
CA PHE A 418 -18.42 -34.31 2.22
C PHE A 418 -17.66 -34.95 3.39
N GLU A 419 -16.84 -34.19 4.11
CA GLU A 419 -16.14 -34.68 5.31
C GLU A 419 -17.11 -35.04 6.43
N ASN A 420 -18.13 -34.22 6.67
CA ASN A 420 -19.20 -34.50 7.62
C ASN A 420 -19.98 -35.77 7.26
N LEU A 421 -20.28 -35.98 5.98
CA LEU A 421 -20.92 -37.21 5.50
C LEU A 421 -20.03 -38.44 5.71
N LYS A 422 -18.71 -38.33 5.45
CA LYS A 422 -17.75 -39.40 5.68
C LYS A 422 -17.64 -39.74 7.17
N PHE A 423 -17.61 -38.73 8.03
CA PHE A 423 -17.57 -38.89 9.47
C PHE A 423 -18.86 -39.54 10.01
N ASN A 424 -20.03 -39.08 9.57
CA ASN A 424 -21.31 -39.68 9.93
C ASN A 424 -21.42 -41.14 9.46
N ARG A 425 -20.90 -41.46 8.27
CA ARG A 425 -20.82 -42.85 7.80
C ARG A 425 -19.95 -43.70 8.72
N PHE A 426 -18.77 -43.21 9.11
CA PHE A 426 -17.88 -43.92 10.03
C PHE A 426 -18.50 -44.11 11.41
N TYR A 427 -19.17 -43.09 11.95
CA TYR A 427 -19.92 -43.19 13.20
C TYR A 427 -21.05 -44.22 13.12
N SER A 428 -21.79 -44.25 12.01
CA SER A 428 -22.81 -45.26 11.76
C SER A 428 -22.23 -46.68 11.77
N TRP A 429 -21.05 -46.89 11.21
CA TRP A 429 -20.32 -48.17 11.31
C TRP A 429 -19.94 -48.53 12.74
N ILE A 430 -19.44 -47.58 13.54
CA ILE A 430 -19.10 -47.81 14.95
C ILE A 430 -20.34 -48.17 15.74
N VAL A 431 -21.43 -47.40 15.61
CA VAL A 431 -22.69 -47.65 16.31
C VAL A 431 -23.28 -49.00 15.91
N GLY A 432 -23.25 -49.35 14.62
CA GLY A 432 -23.65 -50.66 14.14
C GLY A 432 -22.81 -51.80 14.73
N GLY A 433 -21.48 -51.62 14.80
CA GLY A 433 -20.58 -52.57 15.45
C GLY A 433 -20.84 -52.74 16.96
N LEU A 434 -21.09 -51.64 17.67
CA LEU A 434 -21.45 -51.65 19.08
C LEU A 434 -22.80 -52.33 19.34
N ALA A 435 -23.80 -52.08 18.49
CA ALA A 435 -25.09 -52.77 18.57
C ALA A 435 -24.92 -54.29 18.37
N LEU A 436 -24.08 -54.69 17.41
CA LEU A 436 -23.80 -56.11 17.16
C LEU A 436 -23.06 -56.75 18.34
N LEU A 437 -22.10 -56.04 18.95
CA LEU A 437 -21.42 -56.46 20.18
C LEU A 437 -22.42 -56.63 21.34
N GLN A 438 -23.38 -55.71 21.49
CA GLN A 438 -24.43 -55.81 22.51
C GLN A 438 -25.31 -57.04 22.30
N VAL A 439 -25.66 -57.38 21.06
CA VAL A 439 -26.39 -58.62 20.74
C VAL A 439 -25.58 -59.85 21.10
N VAL A 440 -24.27 -59.87 20.79
CA VAL A 440 -23.38 -61.00 21.15
C VAL A 440 -23.25 -61.14 22.67
N LEU A 441 -23.05 -60.04 23.39
CA LEU A 441 -22.97 -60.05 24.85
C LEU A 441 -24.29 -60.53 25.48
N ALA A 442 -25.43 -60.07 24.98
CA ALA A 442 -26.74 -60.57 25.41
C ALA A 442 -26.88 -62.08 25.14
N ALA A 443 -26.40 -62.57 23.99
CA ALA A 443 -26.42 -63.99 23.65
C ALA A 443 -25.51 -64.84 24.56
N ILE A 444 -24.39 -64.29 25.06
CA ILE A 444 -23.48 -64.99 26.00
C ILE A 444 -24.08 -65.02 27.42
N VAL A 445 -24.77 -63.97 27.84
CA VAL A 445 -25.41 -63.88 29.16
C VAL A 445 -26.67 -64.77 29.27
N ILE A 446 -27.26 -65.15 28.14
CA ILE A 446 -28.36 -66.12 28.10
C ILE A 446 -27.87 -67.50 28.54
N ASP A 447 -28.52 -68.07 29.54
CA ASP A 447 -28.29 -69.43 30.00
C ASP A 447 -28.83 -70.43 28.97
N TRP A 448 -27.92 -71.18 28.32
CA TRP A 448 -28.22 -72.09 27.21
C TRP A 448 -28.65 -73.49 27.66
N SER A 449 -28.94 -73.69 28.95
CA SER A 449 -29.42 -74.97 29.45
C SER A 449 -30.76 -75.39 28.80
N GLN A 450 -30.87 -76.68 28.45
CA GLN A 450 -31.97 -77.23 27.64
C GLN A 450 -33.39 -77.03 28.24
N ALA A 451 -33.51 -76.61 29.50
CA ALA A 451 -34.79 -76.44 30.18
C ALA A 451 -35.55 -75.15 29.81
N LEU A 452 -34.94 -74.15 29.17
CA LEU A 452 -35.56 -72.85 28.88
C LEU A 452 -35.60 -72.43 27.39
N GLN A 453 -35.19 -73.30 26.46
CA GLN A 453 -35.15 -72.98 25.03
C GLN A 453 -36.53 -72.71 24.40
N SER A 454 -37.63 -73.19 24.98
CA SER A 454 -38.98 -73.03 24.42
C SER A 454 -39.61 -71.64 24.66
N ASN A 455 -39.07 -70.85 25.59
CA ASN A 455 -39.62 -69.54 25.97
C ASN A 455 -38.61 -68.39 25.94
N ASN A 456 -37.46 -68.56 25.29
CA ASN A 456 -36.45 -67.51 25.24
C ASN A 456 -36.79 -66.46 24.16
N PRO A 457 -37.17 -65.22 24.54
CA PRO A 457 -37.67 -64.20 23.61
C PRO A 457 -36.62 -63.76 22.59
N VAL A 458 -35.33 -63.87 22.91
CA VAL A 458 -34.23 -63.50 22.02
C VAL A 458 -34.11 -64.47 20.84
N LEU A 459 -34.33 -65.77 21.09
CA LEU A 459 -34.22 -66.82 20.08
C LEU A 459 -35.39 -66.79 19.09
N ASN A 460 -36.57 -66.37 19.56
CA ASN A 460 -37.74 -66.14 18.71
C ASN A 460 -37.59 -64.88 17.84
N ASN A 461 -37.04 -63.79 18.38
CA ASN A 461 -36.73 -62.60 17.59
C ASN A 461 -35.63 -62.83 16.56
N LEU A 462 -34.60 -63.63 16.88
CA LEU A 462 -33.54 -63.98 15.93
C LEU A 462 -34.05 -64.87 14.79
N LYS A 463 -34.93 -65.84 15.09
CA LYS A 463 -35.63 -66.65 14.08
C LYS A 463 -36.55 -65.81 13.18
N ALA A 464 -37.23 -64.81 13.75
CA ALA A 464 -38.06 -63.89 12.97
C ALA A 464 -37.20 -63.01 12.02
N LEU A 465 -36.05 -62.53 12.48
CA LEU A 465 -35.13 -61.71 11.69
C LEU A 465 -34.43 -62.52 10.58
N LEU A 466 -34.07 -63.79 10.84
CA LEU A 466 -33.56 -64.72 9.83
C LEU A 466 -34.60 -65.08 8.77
N ARG A 467 -35.88 -65.24 9.13
CA ARG A 467 -36.97 -65.44 8.15
C ARG A 467 -37.22 -64.20 7.31
N TRP A 468 -37.01 -63.00 7.87
CA TRP A 468 -37.16 -61.74 7.14
C TRP A 468 -36.02 -61.48 6.14
N LEU A 469 -34.80 -61.97 6.41
CA LEU A 469 -33.65 -61.85 5.49
C LEU A 469 -33.63 -62.91 4.36
N GLN A 470 -34.48 -63.93 4.43
CA GLN A 470 -34.56 -65.03 3.44
C GLN A 470 -35.75 -64.92 2.47
N GLY A 471 -36.62 -63.91 2.65
CA GLY A 471 -37.60 -63.46 1.67
C GLY A 471 -37.10 -62.21 0.97
#